data_AF-A0A925FWD8-F1
#
_entry.id   AF-A0A925FWD8-F1
#
_cell.length_a   1.000
_cell.length_b   1.000
_cell.length_c   1.000
_cell.angle_alpha   90.00
_cell.angle_beta   90.00
_cell.angle_gamma   90.00
#
_symmetry.space_group_name_H-M   'P 1'
#
loop_
_entity.id
_entity.type
_entity.pdbx_description
1 polymer ?
#
loop_
_entity_poly.entity_id
_entity_poly.type
_entity_poly.pdbx_seq_one_letter_code
_entity_poly.pdbx_strand_id
1 'polypeptide(L)'
;MKIFYTLGLSLLIFSFTKSTAQYSRHIIELKDKNNNLHDTKKPATFLSARAIERRTRYKIPIDIIDLPVTAAYLDSIRKVPNVIILNSSKWLNQVCIQTTDPAALAKINGFSFVKKAEAIAPAAAPGLPPVASLKFPKESGTVLGLPPVIAGVNGINVNYYDYGSSLGQVHI
;
A
#
# COMPACT_ATOMS: atom_id res chain seq x y z
N MET A 1 28.15 33.31 43.87
CA MET A 1 28.53 33.14 42.43
C MET A 1 28.48 31.69 41.95
N LYS A 2 28.86 30.67 42.74
CA LYS A 2 28.83 29.25 42.32
C LYS A 2 27.46 28.71 41.92
N ILE A 3 26.37 29.18 42.56
CA ILE A 3 24.98 28.75 42.29
C ILE A 3 24.51 29.11 40.86
N PHE A 4 24.98 30.23 40.31
CA PHE A 4 24.59 30.69 38.97
C PHE A 4 25.27 29.87 37.87
N TYR A 5 26.50 29.39 38.11
CA TYR A 5 27.22 28.49 37.21
C TYR A 5 26.63 27.08 37.21
N THR A 6 26.17 26.58 38.36
CA THR A 6 25.52 25.26 38.45
C THR A 6 24.15 25.24 37.77
N LEU A 7 23.38 26.34 37.85
CA LEU A 7 22.10 26.47 37.13
C LEU A 7 22.32 26.59 35.61
N GLY A 8 23.34 27.36 35.18
CA GLY A 8 23.71 27.44 33.77
C GLY A 8 24.19 26.11 33.18
N LEU A 9 24.97 25.33 33.94
CA LEU A 9 25.45 24.01 33.53
C LEU A 9 24.30 22.99 33.44
N SER A 10 23.34 23.04 34.37
CA SER A 10 22.14 22.19 34.34
C SER A 10 21.24 22.48 33.13
N LEU A 11 21.11 23.75 32.72
CA LEU A 11 20.31 24.14 31.55
C LEU A 11 20.98 23.72 30.23
N LEU A 12 22.32 23.68 30.19
CA LEU A 12 23.09 23.22 29.03
C LEU A 12 22.93 21.70 28.79
N ILE A 13 22.76 20.91 29.85
CA ILE A 13 22.60 19.44 29.76
C ILE A 13 21.19 19.05 29.27
N PHE A 14 20.18 19.92 29.44
CA PHE A 14 18.79 19.63 29.05
C PHE A 14 18.49 19.91 27.56
N SER A 15 19.41 20.52 26.81
CA SER A 15 19.14 21.06 25.47
C SER A 15 19.27 20.06 24.30
N PHE A 16 19.47 18.77 24.55
CA PHE A 16 19.74 17.77 23.49
C PHE A 16 18.82 16.54 23.46
N THR A 17 17.56 16.65 23.91
CA THR A 17 16.58 15.59 23.64
C THR A 17 16.01 15.75 22.23
N LYS A 18 16.64 15.11 21.23
CA LYS A 18 16.02 14.96 19.91
C LYS A 18 14.89 13.93 20.01
N SER A 19 13.65 14.40 20.15
CA SER A 19 12.46 13.57 19.99
C SER A 19 12.28 13.28 18.50
N THR A 20 12.50 12.03 18.09
CA THR A 20 12.22 11.58 16.72
C THR A 20 10.92 10.79 16.72
N ALA A 21 9.98 11.17 15.85
CA ALA A 21 8.78 10.36 15.63
C ALA A 21 9.19 9.06 14.93
N GLN A 22 8.92 7.91 15.55
CA GLN A 22 9.26 6.61 14.99
C GLN A 22 8.31 6.30 13.82
N TYR A 23 8.84 6.25 12.60
CA TYR A 23 8.08 5.76 11.46
C TYR A 23 7.92 4.25 11.56
N SER A 24 6.74 3.75 11.18
CA SER A 24 6.48 2.32 11.16
C SER A 24 6.38 1.77 9.74
N ARG A 25 6.06 2.60 8.74
CA ARG A 25 5.86 2.17 7.37
C ARG A 25 6.82 2.87 6.42
N HIS A 26 7.41 2.07 5.54
CA HIS A 26 8.41 2.50 4.58
C HIS A 26 8.09 1.94 3.18
N ILE A 27 8.34 2.75 2.15
CA ILE A 27 8.34 2.31 0.75
C ILE A 27 9.78 2.01 0.39
N ILE A 28 10.01 0.80 -0.12
CA ILE A 28 11.27 0.38 -0.70
C ILE A 28 11.12 0.45 -2.21
N GLU A 29 11.85 1.35 -2.85
CA GLU A 29 11.92 1.44 -4.31
C GLU A 29 13.01 0.49 -4.82
N LEU A 30 12.66 -0.36 -5.79
CA LEU A 30 13.56 -1.35 -6.36
C LEU A 30 14.15 -0.81 -7.67
N LYS A 31 15.44 -1.08 -7.92
CA LYS A 31 16.16 -0.57 -9.09
C LYS A 31 15.67 -1.18 -10.40
N ASP A 32 15.37 -2.47 -10.40
CA ASP A 32 15.07 -3.25 -11.58
C ASP A 32 14.08 -4.39 -11.27
N LYS A 33 13.77 -5.19 -12.29
CA LYS A 33 13.01 -6.45 -12.19
C LYS A 33 13.82 -7.62 -12.74
N ASN A 34 15.13 -7.61 -12.52
CA ASN A 34 16.03 -8.66 -13.00
C ASN A 34 15.79 -9.98 -12.27
N ASN A 35 16.32 -11.07 -12.85
CA ASN A 35 16.20 -12.43 -12.33
C ASN A 35 14.74 -12.83 -12.00
N ASN A 36 13.82 -12.39 -12.84
CA ASN A 36 12.41 -12.73 -12.73
C ASN A 36 12.16 -14.13 -13.30
N LEU A 37 11.23 -14.87 -12.70
CA LEU A 37 10.79 -16.15 -13.23
C LEU A 37 9.99 -15.97 -14.53
N HIS A 38 9.46 -14.77 -14.75
CA HIS A 38 8.69 -14.39 -15.93
C HIS A 38 9.56 -13.70 -16.97
N ASP A 39 9.30 -14.00 -18.24
CA ASP A 39 10.00 -13.44 -19.41
C ASP A 39 8.98 -12.73 -20.32
N THR A 40 9.31 -11.53 -20.79
CA THR A 40 8.47 -10.76 -21.72
C THR A 40 8.20 -11.50 -23.02
N LYS A 41 9.09 -12.40 -23.43
CA LYS A 41 8.89 -13.28 -24.60
C LYS A 41 7.83 -14.37 -24.36
N LYS A 42 7.46 -14.64 -23.10
CA LYS A 42 6.45 -15.62 -22.70
C LYS A 42 5.34 -14.95 -21.87
N PRO A 43 4.56 -14.04 -22.47
CA PRO A 43 3.58 -13.23 -21.76
C PRO A 43 2.46 -14.04 -21.09
N ALA A 44 2.15 -15.22 -21.61
CA ALA A 44 1.14 -16.12 -21.04
C ALA A 44 1.46 -16.57 -19.60
N THR A 45 2.70 -16.41 -19.13
CA THR A 45 3.08 -16.75 -17.75
C THR A 45 2.67 -15.69 -16.71
N PHE A 46 2.40 -14.44 -17.13
CA PHE A 46 2.04 -13.34 -16.22
C PHE A 46 0.88 -12.46 -16.71
N LEU A 47 0.39 -12.67 -17.93
CA LEU A 47 -0.79 -12.02 -18.51
C LEU A 47 -1.83 -13.07 -18.88
N SER A 48 -3.10 -12.73 -18.67
CA SER A 48 -4.22 -13.54 -19.16
C SER A 48 -4.35 -13.42 -20.68
N ALA A 49 -4.96 -14.43 -21.33
CA ALA A 49 -5.22 -14.41 -22.77
C ALA A 49 -5.95 -13.13 -23.22
N ARG A 50 -7.00 -12.74 -22.48
CA ARG A 50 -7.75 -11.49 -22.70
C ARG A 50 -6.85 -10.25 -22.66
N ALA A 51 -5.85 -10.21 -21.77
CA ALA A 51 -4.93 -9.08 -21.68
C ALA A 51 -3.97 -9.02 -22.88
N ILE A 52 -3.50 -10.18 -23.35
CA ILE A 52 -2.64 -10.29 -24.53
C ILE A 52 -3.41 -9.84 -25.78
N GLU A 53 -4.60 -10.39 -26.02
CA GLU A 53 -5.46 -10.01 -27.15
C GLU A 53 -5.76 -8.51 -27.19
N ARG A 54 -6.06 -7.92 -26.02
CA ARG A 54 -6.30 -6.49 -25.90
C ARG A 54 -5.07 -5.69 -26.33
N ARG A 55 -3.87 -6.10 -25.91
CA ARG A 55 -2.62 -5.44 -26.31
C ARG A 55 -2.34 -5.56 -27.80
N THR A 56 -2.54 -6.75 -28.37
CA THR A 56 -2.41 -6.97 -29.81
C THR A 56 -3.36 -6.08 -30.59
N ARG A 57 -4.63 -5.97 -30.16
CA ARG A 57 -5.64 -5.09 -30.78
C ARG A 57 -5.22 -3.62 -30.77
N TYR A 58 -4.69 -3.14 -29.64
CA TYR A 58 -4.28 -1.74 -29.49
C TYR A 58 -2.81 -1.48 -29.82
N LYS A 59 -2.09 -2.47 -30.36
CA LYS A 59 -0.66 -2.38 -30.71
C LYS A 59 0.23 -1.91 -29.53
N ILE A 60 -0.07 -2.38 -28.33
CA ILE A 60 0.71 -2.06 -27.12
C ILE A 60 1.78 -3.14 -26.94
N PRO A 61 3.08 -2.78 -26.93
CA PRO A 61 4.16 -3.74 -26.71
C PRO A 61 4.13 -4.32 -25.28
N ILE A 62 4.78 -5.47 -25.10
CA ILE A 62 4.94 -6.13 -23.81
C ILE A 62 6.37 -5.88 -23.33
N ASP A 63 6.49 -5.14 -22.25
CA ASP A 63 7.78 -4.62 -21.78
C ASP A 63 8.09 -5.10 -20.35
N ILE A 64 9.31 -4.81 -19.88
CA ILE A 64 9.77 -5.17 -18.53
C ILE A 64 8.88 -4.57 -17.43
N ILE A 65 8.24 -3.43 -17.69
CA ILE A 65 7.33 -2.77 -16.73
C ILE A 65 6.16 -3.69 -16.36
N ASP A 66 5.75 -4.56 -17.28
CA ASP A 66 4.59 -5.44 -17.09
C ASP A 66 4.88 -6.66 -16.22
N LEU A 67 6.16 -6.99 -16.04
CA LEU A 67 6.58 -8.10 -15.21
C LEU A 67 6.19 -7.85 -13.76
N PRO A 68 5.83 -8.90 -12.99
CA PRO A 68 5.63 -8.77 -11.56
C PRO A 68 6.94 -8.35 -10.87
N VAL A 69 6.85 -7.87 -9.63
CA VAL A 69 8.05 -7.62 -8.80
C VAL A 69 8.80 -8.95 -8.62
N THR A 70 10.13 -8.92 -8.74
CA THR A 70 10.97 -10.13 -8.62
C THR A 70 10.76 -10.80 -7.25
N ALA A 71 10.31 -12.06 -7.26
CA ALA A 71 10.00 -12.81 -6.04
C ALA A 71 11.21 -12.95 -5.10
N ALA A 72 12.42 -13.18 -5.66
CA ALA A 72 13.65 -13.28 -4.88
C ALA A 72 13.97 -12.01 -4.07
N TYR A 73 13.59 -10.82 -4.57
CA TYR A 73 13.77 -9.56 -3.84
C TYR A 73 12.82 -9.49 -2.65
N LEU A 74 11.55 -9.86 -2.84
CA LEU A 74 10.55 -9.94 -1.78
C LEU A 74 10.98 -10.94 -0.69
N ASP A 75 11.51 -12.09 -1.09
CA ASP A 75 11.99 -13.10 -0.15
C ASP A 75 13.21 -12.63 0.65
N SER A 76 14.13 -11.92 0.01
CA SER A 76 15.29 -11.33 0.67
C SER A 76 14.89 -10.28 1.70
N ILE A 77 13.90 -9.44 1.38
CA ILE A 77 13.33 -8.45 2.31
C ILE A 77 12.59 -9.15 3.46
N ARG A 78 11.80 -10.19 3.18
CA ARG A 78 11.04 -10.93 4.20
C ARG A 78 11.94 -11.66 5.20
N LYS A 79 13.15 -12.06 4.80
CA LYS A 79 14.15 -12.71 5.67
C LYS A 79 14.83 -11.75 6.64
N VAL A 80 14.64 -10.44 6.49
CA VAL A 80 15.16 -9.46 7.46
C VAL A 80 14.29 -9.53 8.72
N PRO A 81 14.87 -9.62 9.93
CA PRO A 81 14.10 -9.66 11.17
C PRO A 81 13.32 -8.36 11.36
N ASN A 82 12.17 -8.44 12.05
CA ASN A 82 11.32 -7.29 12.38
C ASN A 82 10.77 -6.52 11.16
N VAL A 83 10.61 -7.20 10.01
CA VAL A 83 10.06 -6.63 8.78
C VAL A 83 8.83 -7.39 8.35
N ILE A 84 7.74 -6.66 8.11
CA ILE A 84 6.49 -7.20 7.57
C ILE A 84 6.23 -6.54 6.22
N ILE A 85 6.06 -7.33 5.17
CA ILE A 85 5.65 -6.79 3.86
C ILE A 85 4.12 -6.58 3.89
N LEU A 86 3.68 -5.34 3.69
CA LEU A 86 2.26 -4.99 3.66
C LEU A 86 1.67 -5.14 2.25
N ASN A 87 2.38 -4.63 1.25
CA ASN A 87 1.98 -4.76 -0.15
C ASN A 87 3.18 -4.59 -1.09
N SER A 88 2.96 -4.88 -2.38
CA SER A 88 3.90 -4.55 -3.44
C SER A 88 3.15 -3.95 -4.62
N SER A 89 3.78 -2.97 -5.28
CA SER A 89 3.26 -2.33 -6.49
C SER A 89 4.08 -2.78 -7.69
N LYS A 90 3.42 -3.51 -8.59
CA LYS A 90 4.02 -3.92 -9.86
C LYS A 90 4.45 -2.72 -10.69
N TRP A 91 3.59 -1.71 -10.81
CA TRP A 91 3.81 -0.58 -11.72
C TRP A 91 4.87 0.40 -11.22
N LEU A 92 4.90 0.63 -9.90
CA LEU A 92 5.90 1.52 -9.29
C LEU A 92 7.23 0.81 -9.00
N ASN A 93 7.28 -0.52 -9.14
CA ASN A 93 8.39 -1.35 -8.70
C ASN A 93 8.79 -1.08 -7.23
N GLN A 94 7.78 -1.05 -6.36
CA GLN A 94 7.92 -0.68 -4.95
C GLN A 94 7.32 -1.72 -4.02
N VAL A 95 7.83 -1.78 -2.80
CA VAL A 95 7.34 -2.65 -1.73
C VAL A 95 7.07 -1.80 -0.49
N CYS A 96 5.85 -1.85 0.03
CA CYS A 96 5.55 -1.25 1.32
C CYS A 96 5.84 -2.25 2.42
N ILE A 97 6.68 -1.85 3.37
CA ILE A 97 7.03 -2.64 4.53
C ILE A 97 6.62 -1.91 5.80
N GLN A 98 6.39 -2.68 6.84
CA GLN A 98 6.26 -2.22 8.21
C GLN A 98 7.45 -2.70 9.02
N THR A 99 8.18 -1.77 9.61
CA THR A 99 9.27 -2.03 10.55
C THR A 99 9.51 -0.80 11.41
N THR A 100 9.92 -1.04 12.65
CA THR A 100 10.35 0.00 13.59
C THR A 100 11.85 -0.05 13.88
N ASP A 101 12.54 -1.02 13.30
CA ASP A 101 13.94 -1.33 13.58
C ASP A 101 14.85 -0.60 12.57
N PRO A 102 15.65 0.38 13.01
CA PRO A 102 16.57 1.09 12.12
C PRO A 102 17.63 0.17 11.49
N ALA A 103 18.04 -0.89 12.19
CA ALA A 103 19.03 -1.83 11.68
C ALA A 103 18.46 -2.67 10.52
N ALA A 104 17.18 -3.01 10.58
CA ALA A 104 16.48 -3.68 9.48
C ALA A 104 16.44 -2.79 8.22
N LEU A 105 16.12 -1.49 8.37
CA LEU A 105 16.14 -0.53 7.26
C LEU A 105 17.54 -0.35 6.66
N ALA A 106 18.57 -0.23 7.51
CA ALA A 106 19.95 -0.14 7.05
C ALA A 106 20.36 -1.38 6.24
N LYS A 107 19.97 -2.58 6.70
CA LYS A 107 20.23 -3.83 5.98
C LYS A 107 19.51 -3.87 4.63
N ILE A 108 18.24 -3.47 4.57
CA ILE A 108 17.45 -3.43 3.32
C ILE A 108 18.06 -2.43 2.33
N ASN A 109 18.45 -1.23 2.78
CA ASN A 109 19.12 -0.24 1.94
C ASN A 109 20.47 -0.73 1.40
N GLY A 110 21.12 -1.68 2.07
CA GLY A 110 22.36 -2.31 1.60
C GLY A 110 22.18 -3.34 0.48
N PHE A 111 20.94 -3.77 0.16
CA PHE A 111 20.71 -4.70 -0.93
C PHE A 111 20.99 -4.06 -2.30
N SER A 112 21.69 -4.79 -3.17
CA SER A 112 22.11 -4.28 -4.49
C SER A 112 20.94 -3.85 -5.38
N PHE A 113 19.79 -4.52 -5.24
CA PHE A 113 18.56 -4.27 -5.99
C PHE A 113 17.66 -3.17 -5.38
N VAL A 114 18.00 -2.64 -4.20
CA VAL A 114 17.25 -1.55 -3.57
C VAL A 114 17.81 -0.20 -4.03
N LYS A 115 16.92 0.69 -4.48
CA LYS A 115 17.26 2.04 -4.93
C LYS A 115 17.23 3.03 -3.77
N LYS A 116 16.14 3.03 -2.99
CA LYS A 116 15.97 3.86 -1.80
C LYS A 116 14.87 3.31 -0.89
N ALA A 117 14.93 3.68 0.40
CA ALA A 117 13.85 3.49 1.36
C ALA A 117 13.33 4.86 1.83
N GLU A 118 12.01 5.07 1.76
CA GLU A 118 11.35 6.32 2.13
C GLU A 118 10.31 6.07 3.21
N ALA A 119 10.26 6.91 4.24
CA ALA A 119 9.27 6.81 5.32
C ALA A 119 7.95 7.44 4.90
N ILE A 120 6.83 6.75 5.13
CA ILE A 120 5.51 7.18 4.64
C ILE A 120 4.58 7.57 5.78
N ALA A 121 4.61 6.80 6.89
CA ALA A 121 3.67 6.98 7.97
C ALA A 121 4.34 6.78 9.33
N PRO A 122 4.06 7.67 10.31
CA PRO A 122 4.50 7.47 11.69
C PRO A 122 3.90 6.17 12.23
N ALA A 123 4.53 5.59 13.25
CA ALA A 123 3.91 4.55 14.07
C ALA A 123 2.57 5.06 14.60
N ALA A 124 1.56 4.19 14.61
CA ALA A 124 0.31 4.51 15.29
C ALA A 124 0.63 4.90 16.73
N ALA A 125 0.12 6.04 17.18
CA ALA A 125 0.32 6.50 18.55
C ALA A 125 -0.14 5.40 19.53
N PRO A 126 0.65 5.05 20.56
CA PRO A 126 0.22 4.09 21.56
C PRO A 126 -1.10 4.55 22.17
N GLY A 127 -2.15 3.73 22.05
CA GLY A 127 -3.46 4.01 22.65
C GLY A 127 -4.51 4.64 21.74
N LEU A 128 -4.20 4.97 20.48
CA LEU A 128 -5.25 5.31 19.51
C LEU A 128 -5.85 4.02 18.92
N PRO A 129 -7.17 3.79 19.02
CA PRO A 129 -7.79 2.68 18.31
C PRO A 129 -7.48 2.83 16.80
N PRO A 130 -7.37 1.73 16.05
CA PRO A 130 -7.30 1.80 14.60
C PRO A 130 -8.42 2.72 14.15
N VAL A 131 -8.10 3.75 13.37
CA VAL A 131 -9.09 4.73 12.90
C VAL A 131 -10.07 3.97 12.00
N ALA A 132 -11.05 3.33 12.63
CA ALA A 132 -12.24 2.76 12.03
C ALA A 132 -13.24 3.91 11.82
N SER A 133 -12.76 5.08 11.38
CA SER A 133 -13.64 5.97 10.65
C SER A 133 -13.92 5.22 9.36
N LEU A 134 -15.04 4.50 9.33
CA LEU A 134 -15.64 4.02 8.09
C LEU A 134 -15.64 5.24 7.17
N LYS A 135 -14.74 5.24 6.17
CA LYS A 135 -14.58 6.34 5.21
C LYS A 135 -15.91 6.68 4.52
N PHE A 136 -16.83 5.73 4.57
CA PHE A 136 -18.20 5.82 4.14
C PHE A 136 -19.10 5.61 5.36
N PRO A 137 -19.89 6.62 5.78
CA PRO A 137 -20.98 6.39 6.70
C PRO A 137 -21.87 5.27 6.15
N LYS A 138 -22.22 4.30 6.98
CA LYS A 138 -23.23 3.32 6.60
C LYS A 138 -24.58 4.04 6.68
N GLU A 139 -25.05 4.56 5.55
CA GLU A 139 -26.37 5.18 5.48
C GLU A 139 -27.44 4.09 5.59
N SER A 140 -27.94 3.86 6.80
CA SER A 140 -29.14 3.06 7.04
C SER A 140 -30.37 3.91 6.80
N GLY A 141 -30.69 4.17 5.53
CA GLY A 141 -31.97 4.74 5.14
C GLY A 141 -33.05 3.66 5.15
N THR A 142 -34.01 3.74 6.07
CA THR A 142 -35.28 2.99 5.92
C THR A 142 -35.97 3.54 4.68
N VAL A 143 -36.07 2.74 3.62
CA VAL A 143 -36.81 3.11 2.41
C VAL A 143 -38.30 3.10 2.75
N LEU A 144 -38.81 4.20 3.30
CA LEU A 144 -40.24 4.44 3.43
C LEU A 144 -40.79 4.75 2.04
N GLY A 145 -41.24 3.72 1.32
CA GLY A 145 -42.09 3.93 0.14
C GLY A 145 -41.89 3.04 -1.09
N LEU A 146 -41.07 1.98 -1.05
CA LEU A 146 -41.08 1.00 -2.15
C LEU A 146 -42.16 -0.05 -1.89
N PRO A 147 -43.12 -0.28 -2.82
CA PRO A 147 -43.99 -1.44 -2.72
C PRO A 147 -43.13 -2.71 -2.76
N PRO A 148 -43.53 -3.79 -2.05
CA PRO A 148 -42.81 -5.06 -2.13
C PRO A 148 -42.79 -5.50 -3.59
N VAL A 149 -41.60 -5.64 -4.16
CA VAL A 149 -41.43 -6.26 -5.47
C VAL A 149 -41.91 -7.69 -5.31
N ILE A 150 -43.09 -7.98 -5.86
CA ILE A 150 -43.58 -9.34 -6.06
C ILE A 150 -42.49 -10.05 -6.84
N ALA A 151 -41.87 -11.06 -6.22
CA ALA A 151 -40.93 -11.94 -6.89
C ALA A 151 -41.65 -12.53 -8.11
N GLY A 152 -41.33 -12.00 -9.29
CA GLY A 152 -41.86 -12.45 -10.55
C GLY A 152 -41.48 -13.91 -10.75
N VAL A 153 -42.52 -14.75 -10.83
CA VAL A 153 -42.46 -16.10 -11.37
C VAL A 153 -41.79 -16.04 -12.76
N ASN A 154 -40.83 -16.95 -12.99
CA ASN A 154 -40.08 -17.23 -14.22
C ASN A 154 -38.88 -16.31 -14.57
N GLY A 155 -37.69 -16.73 -14.12
CA GLY A 155 -36.64 -17.07 -15.08
C GLY A 155 -35.82 -15.97 -15.77
N ILE A 156 -35.68 -14.77 -15.21
CA ILE A 156 -34.66 -13.80 -15.68
C ILE A 156 -33.91 -13.25 -14.47
N ASN A 157 -32.66 -13.69 -14.29
CA ASN A 157 -31.71 -13.08 -13.36
C ASN A 157 -31.30 -11.71 -13.93
N VAL A 158 -32.13 -10.69 -13.73
CA VAL A 158 -31.72 -9.30 -13.95
C VAL A 158 -30.72 -9.02 -12.84
N ASN A 159 -29.43 -8.96 -13.19
CA ASN A 159 -28.36 -8.60 -12.26
C ASN A 159 -28.58 -7.16 -11.78
N TYR A 160 -29.46 -7.01 -10.78
CA TYR A 160 -29.70 -5.76 -10.10
C TYR A 160 -28.53 -5.55 -9.14
N TYR A 161 -27.49 -4.88 -9.66
CA TYR A 161 -26.44 -4.37 -8.81
C TYR A 161 -27.00 -3.14 -8.08
N ASP A 162 -27.25 -3.31 -6.79
CA ASP A 162 -27.61 -2.23 -5.88
C ASP A 162 -26.39 -1.31 -5.70
N TYR A 163 -26.40 -0.18 -6.39
CA TYR A 163 -25.35 0.85 -6.33
C TYR A 163 -25.60 1.87 -5.21
N GLY A 164 -26.53 1.60 -4.28
CA GLY A 164 -26.96 2.55 -3.27
C GLY A 164 -27.90 3.63 -3.81
N SER A 165 -28.40 4.47 -2.91
CA SER A 165 -29.37 5.52 -3.24
C SER A 165 -28.75 6.58 -4.16
N SER A 166 -29.08 6.55 -5.46
CA SER A 166 -28.57 7.48 -6.47
C SER A 166 -29.41 8.76 -6.55
N LEU A 167 -29.59 9.45 -5.42
CA LEU A 167 -30.24 10.77 -5.44
C LEU A 167 -29.29 11.78 -6.08
N GLY A 168 -29.65 12.29 -7.25
CA GLY A 168 -28.87 13.31 -7.98
C GLY A 168 -28.40 12.91 -9.39
N GLN A 169 -28.93 11.83 -9.99
CA GLN A 169 -28.64 11.56 -11.39
C GLN A 169 -29.22 12.68 -12.27
N VAL A 170 -28.34 13.42 -12.94
CA VAL A 170 -28.74 14.30 -14.04
C VAL A 170 -29.11 13.39 -15.20
N HIS A 171 -30.39 13.36 -15.53
CA HIS A 171 -30.89 12.69 -16.72
C HIS A 171 -30.52 13.58 -17.91
N ILE A 172 -29.63 13.08 -18.77
CA ILE A 172 -29.36 13.68 -20.09
C ILE A 172 -30.27 13.07 -21.14
#